data_AF-A0A6G0X5G1-F1
#
_entry.id   AF-A0A6G0X5G1-F1
#
_cell.length_a   1.000
_cell.length_b   1.000
_cell.length_c   1.000
_cell.angle_alpha   90.00
_cell.angle_beta   90.00
_cell.angle_gamma   90.00
#
_symmetry.space_group_name_H-M   'P 1'
#
loop_
_entity.id
_entity.type
_entity.pdbx_description
1 polymer ?
#
loop_
_entity_poly.entity_id
_entity_poly.type
_entity_poly.pdbx_seq_one_letter_code
_entity_poly.pdbx_strand_id
1 'polypeptide(L)' 'MNRNLSMFLLVAALVLLVATTMIDAECRWLDCHAHSAGDWCNILGPGWRVKTWRRCNGLLGKSEQCCK' A
#
# COMPACT_ATOMS: atom_id res chain seq x y z
N MET A 1 31.69 17.94 -14.32
CA MET A 1 30.39 17.24 -14.41
C MET A 1 29.50 18.03 -15.38
N ASN A 2 28.95 17.39 -16.42
CA ASN A 2 28.17 18.10 -17.45
C ASN A 2 26.85 18.60 -16.84
N ARG A 3 26.59 19.92 -16.89
CA ARG A 3 25.40 20.55 -16.25
C ARG A 3 24.09 19.92 -16.73
N ASN A 4 24.04 19.53 -18.00
CA ASN A 4 22.87 18.89 -18.59
C ASN A 4 22.67 17.49 -18.03
N LEU A 5 23.75 16.71 -17.87
CA LEU A 5 23.70 15.36 -17.27
C LEU A 5 23.21 15.40 -15.83
N SER A 6 23.67 16.37 -15.04
CA SER A 6 23.21 16.57 -13.66
C SER A 6 21.71 16.87 -13.58
N MET A 7 21.19 17.67 -14.50
CA MET A 7 19.78 18.03 -14.54
C MET A 7 18.90 16.82 -14.92
N PHE A 8 19.33 16.02 -15.90
CA PHE A 8 18.64 14.78 -16.28
C PHE A 8 18.57 13.77 -15.13
N LEU A 9 19.67 13.58 -14.39
CA LEU A 9 19.70 12.66 -13.25
C LEU A 9 18.75 13.10 -12.13
N LEU A 10 18.69 14.41 -11.85
CA LEU A 10 17.75 14.97 -10.86
C LEU A 10 16.29 14.76 -11.24
N VAL A 11 15.94 15.00 -12.51
CA VAL A 11 14.58 14.78 -13.01
C VAL A 11 14.21 13.30 -12.97
N ALA A 12 15.11 12.41 -13.40
CA ALA A 12 14.89 10.97 -13.33
C ALA A 12 14.68 10.49 -11.88
N ALA A 13 15.50 10.96 -10.95
CA ALA A 13 15.37 10.65 -9.53
C ALA A 13 14.04 11.11 -8.94
N LEU A 14 13.59 12.32 -9.29
CA LEU A 14 12.27 12.84 -8.88
C LEU A 14 11.12 11.98 -9.43
N VAL A 15 11.16 11.59 -10.70
CA VAL A 15 10.13 10.73 -11.31
C VAL A 15 10.10 9.36 -10.64
N LEU A 16 11.25 8.75 -10.38
CA LEU A 16 11.36 7.48 -9.66
C LEU A 16 10.82 7.58 -8.22
N LEU A 17 11.09 8.69 -7.53
CA LEU A 17 10.60 8.92 -6.16
C LEU A 17 9.08 9.10 -6.12
N VAL A 18 8.50 9.83 -7.07
CA VAL A 18 7.04 9.98 -7.18
C VAL A 18 6.39 8.64 -7.56
N ALA A 19 6.94 7.90 -8.53
CA ALA A 19 6.40 6.61 -8.92
C ALA A 19 6.38 5.60 -7.77
N THR A 20 7.46 5.53 -6.98
CA THR A 20 7.57 4.60 -5.85
C THR A 20 6.68 4.97 -4.66
N THR A 21 6.45 6.26 -4.40
CA THR A 21 5.54 6.70 -3.32
C THR A 21 4.07 6.51 -3.67
N MET A 22 3.70 6.60 -4.95
CA MET A 22 2.31 6.39 -5.39
C MET A 22 1.87 4.92 -5.34
N ILE A 23 2.79 3.95 -5.45
CA ILE A 23 2.47 2.51 -5.42
C ILE A 23 2.04 2.04 -4.02
N ASP A 24 2.42 2.74 -2.95
CA ASP A 24 1.96 2.47 -1.58
C ASP A 24 0.95 3.52 -1.07
N ALA A 25 0.59 4.52 -1.89
CA ALA A 25 -0.26 5.65 -1.47
C ALA A 25 -1.74 5.27 -1.26
N GLU A 26 -2.21 4.18 -1.84
CA GLU A 26 -3.57 3.67 -1.62
C GLU A 26 -3.59 2.45 -0.68
N CYS A 27 -2.74 2.44 0.36
CA CYS A 27 -2.82 1.45 1.42
C CYS A 27 -3.63 1.95 2.62
N ARG A 28 -4.59 1.15 3.11
CA ARG A 28 -5.33 1.43 4.35
C ARG A 28 -5.55 0.17 5.16
N TRP A 29 -5.58 0.31 6.48
CA TRP A 29 -5.98 -0.77 7.37
C TRP A 29 -7.50 -0.81 7.49
N LEU A 30 -8.08 -2.00 7.44
CA LEU A 30 -9.46 -2.20 7.86
C LEU A 30 -9.57 -2.20 9.38
N ASP A 31 -10.73 -1.80 9.88
CA ASP A 31 -11.06 -1.92 11.29
C ASP A 31 -11.02 -3.38 11.74
N CYS A 32 -10.82 -3.61 13.05
CA CYS A 32 -10.79 -4.95 13.58
C CYS A 32 -12.16 -5.63 13.38
N HIS A 33 -12.18 -6.75 12.67
CA HIS A 33 -13.38 -7.54 12.44
C HIS A 33 -13.14 -9.03 12.75
N ALA A 34 -14.19 -9.84 12.62
CA ALA A 34 -14.14 -11.26 12.91
C ALA A 34 -13.05 -11.97 12.08
N HIS A 35 -12.27 -12.80 12.77
CA HIS A 35 -11.20 -13.59 12.18
C HIS A 35 -11.79 -14.55 11.15
N SER A 36 -11.27 -14.48 9.93
CA SER A 36 -11.75 -15.28 8.81
C SER A 36 -10.66 -15.46 7.75
N ALA A 37 -10.82 -16.53 6.96
CA ALA A 37 -9.94 -16.85 5.84
C ALA A 37 -10.20 -15.99 4.59
N GLY A 38 -11.26 -15.19 4.57
CA GLY A 38 -11.64 -14.35 3.43
C GLY A 38 -10.78 -13.09 3.28
N ASP A 39 -10.78 -12.55 2.06
CA ASP A 39 -10.24 -11.23 1.71
C ASP A 39 -11.31 -10.17 1.93
N TRP A 40 -11.18 -9.41 3.01
CA TRP A 40 -12.10 -8.31 3.34
C TRP A 40 -11.81 -7.02 2.58
N CYS A 41 -10.67 -6.91 1.89
CA CYS A 41 -10.35 -5.73 1.09
C CYS A 41 -11.32 -5.54 -0.07
N ASN A 42 -12.02 -6.59 -0.50
CA ASN A 42 -13.10 -6.52 -1.49
C ASN A 42 -14.22 -5.53 -1.10
N ILE A 43 -14.41 -5.22 0.20
CA ILE A 43 -15.40 -4.22 0.65
C ILE A 43 -15.06 -2.80 0.18
N LEU A 44 -13.77 -2.52 -0.09
CA LEU A 44 -13.28 -1.23 -0.56
C LEU A 44 -13.52 -1.04 -2.08
N GLY A 45 -13.99 -2.08 -2.76
CA GLY A 45 -14.27 -2.09 -4.19
C GLY A 45 -13.21 -2.82 -5.02
N PRO A 46 -13.33 -2.78 -6.36
CA PRO A 46 -12.44 -3.49 -7.25
C PRO A 46 -11.01 -2.94 -7.21
N GLY A 47 -10.03 -3.85 -7.26
CA GLY A 47 -8.59 -3.53 -7.27
C GLY A 47 -7.91 -3.60 -5.91
N TRP A 48 -8.67 -3.57 -4.81
CA TRP A 48 -8.10 -3.70 -3.47
C TRP A 48 -7.72 -5.15 -3.15
N ARG A 49 -6.52 -5.34 -2.61
CA ARG A 49 -5.97 -6.66 -2.24
C ARG A 49 -5.35 -6.62 -0.86
N VAL A 50 -5.43 -7.75 -0.14
CA VAL A 50 -4.70 -7.93 1.12
C VAL A 50 -3.19 -7.98 0.84
N LYS A 51 -2.45 -7.01 1.38
CA LYS A 51 -0.97 -7.03 1.39
C LYS A 51 -0.43 -7.79 2.61
N THR A 52 -1.05 -7.57 3.76
CA THR A 52 -0.75 -8.27 5.01
C THR A 52 -1.94 -8.19 5.96
N TRP A 53 -1.88 -8.89 7.10
CA TRP A 53 -2.90 -8.81 8.14
C TRP A 53 -2.28 -8.97 9.52
N ARG A 54 -3.00 -8.50 10.54
CA ARG A 54 -2.62 -8.67 11.94
C ARG A 54 -3.80 -9.13 12.78
N ARG A 55 -3.50 -9.80 13.90
CA ARG A 55 -4.49 -10.07 14.94
C ARG A 55 -4.83 -8.79 15.68
N CYS A 56 -6.09 -8.66 16.08
CA CYS A 56 -6.61 -7.62 16.94
C CYS A 56 -7.68 -8.25 17.84
N ASN A 57 -8.02 -7.64 18.98
CA ASN A 57 -9.02 -8.18 19.93
C ASN A 57 -8.80 -9.66 20.30
N GLY A 58 -7.56 -10.05 20.58
CA GLY A 58 -7.20 -11.43 20.95
C GLY A 58 -7.05 -12.37 19.74
N LEU A 59 -7.57 -13.58 19.86
CA LEU A 59 -7.46 -14.63 18.83
C LEU A 59 -8.58 -14.57 17.78
N LEU A 60 -9.64 -13.80 18.06
CA LEU A 60 -10.87 -13.79 17.26
C LEU A 60 -10.98 -12.57 16.33
N GLY A 61 -10.08 -11.60 16.43
CA GLY A 61 -10.07 -10.45 15.53
C GLY A 61 -8.94 -10.50 14.51
N LYS A 62 -9.23 -9.93 13.34
CA LYS A 62 -8.31 -9.73 12.22
C LYS A 62 -8.49 -8.31 11.69
N SER A 63 -7.40 -7.72 11.26
CA SER A 63 -7.38 -6.44 10.54
C SER A 63 -6.42 -6.63 9.37
N GLU A 64 -6.88 -6.44 8.14
CA GLU A 64 -6.04 -6.50 6.94
C GLU A 64 -5.54 -5.11 6.54
N GLN A 65 -4.31 -5.07 6.03
CA GLN A 65 -3.79 -3.94 5.28
C GLN A 65 -4.15 -4.17 3.81
N CYS A 66 -5.06 -3.34 3.32
CA CYS A 66 -5.54 -3.36 1.95
C CYS A 66 -4.80 -2.31 1.14
N CYS A 67 -4.27 -2.70 -0.02
CA CYS A 67 -3.62 -1.80 -0.97
C CYS A 67 -4.25 -1.96 -2.35
N LYS A 68 -4.17 -0.92 -3.17
CA LYS A 68 -4.63 -0.91 -4.55
C LYS A 68 -3.45 -0.78 -5.51
#